data_AF-A0A954Z1K4-F1
#
_entry.id   AF-A0A954Z1K4-F1
#
_cell.length_a   1.000
_cell.length_b   1.000
_cell.length_c   1.000
_cell.angle_alpha   90.00
_cell.angle_beta   90.00
_cell.angle_gamma   90.00
#
_symmetry.space_group_name_H-M   'P 1'
#
loop_
_entity.id
_entity.type
_entity.pdbx_description
1 polymer ?
#
loop_
_entity_poly.entity_id
_entity_poly.type
_entity_poly.pdbx_seq_one_letter_code
_entity_poly.pdbx_strand_id
1 'polypeptide(L)'
;TSVSVRESDLPRFSDGHSGERKRAHWDFDALAGAGAIRSTASDMTRFLAFNMGLEHCGLDAALKAAQTPRSETGSPDLEMALGWHIWKRHGAEIFWHNGGTAGFHSFCGFRPDKKLGVVVLANDTYNIDAIGLHALEPKFDMPEIQKSIRVDGKILDRYVGWYLLSPSMRIEITRAGDTLKAQMTGQDAYSVYPIADNRFVYRVVAAELEFERAADGSATAMILHQNGHDQRFERAPADFKPPAPPTEISVDPKVLASYVGVYQLAPGFEFDIRLKDEQLMARLTGQPSFPVFAESPTTFFYKVVEAKLTFESDADGKVVALTLHQHGRDQRAEKIR
;
A
#
# COMPACT_ATOMS: atom_id res chain seq x y z
N THR A 1 13.01 -19.49 -10.41
CA THR A 1 12.99 -20.38 -9.24
C THR A 1 11.55 -20.69 -8.94
N SER A 2 11.13 -21.95 -8.82
CA SER A 2 9.78 -22.29 -8.35
C SER A 2 9.90 -22.91 -6.96
N VAL A 3 8.96 -22.59 -6.07
CA VAL A 3 8.84 -23.22 -4.76
C VAL A 3 7.57 -24.06 -4.78
N SER A 4 7.71 -25.38 -4.85
CA SER A 4 6.59 -26.31 -4.81
C SER A 4 6.39 -26.86 -3.39
N VAL A 5 5.12 -27.02 -2.99
CA VAL A 5 4.76 -27.79 -1.81
C VAL A 5 4.80 -29.27 -2.19
N ARG A 6 5.44 -30.11 -1.37
CA ARG A 6 5.43 -31.56 -1.59
C ARG A 6 3.99 -32.07 -1.55
N GLU A 7 3.65 -33.02 -2.41
CA GLU A 7 2.27 -33.57 -2.47
C GLU A 7 1.78 -34.07 -1.10
N SER A 8 2.67 -34.68 -0.31
CA SER A 8 2.40 -35.14 1.05
C SER A 8 2.01 -34.04 2.04
N ASP A 9 2.40 -32.79 1.74
CA ASP A 9 2.17 -31.63 2.60
C ASP A 9 0.91 -30.85 2.20
N LEU A 10 0.34 -31.10 1.01
CA LEU A 10 -0.88 -30.44 0.53
C LEU A 10 -2.07 -30.57 1.49
N PRO A 11 -2.34 -31.74 2.13
CA PRO A 11 -3.45 -31.85 3.07
C PRO A 11 -3.30 -30.99 4.33
N ARG A 12 -2.07 -30.56 4.65
CA ARG A 12 -1.77 -29.69 5.79
C ARG A 12 -1.82 -28.21 5.42
N PHE A 13 -2.02 -27.88 4.15
CA PHE A 13 -1.99 -26.51 3.68
C PHE A 13 -3.31 -25.81 4.02
N SER A 14 -3.24 -24.81 4.89
CA SER A 14 -4.41 -24.03 5.29
C SER A 14 -4.99 -23.26 4.12
N ASP A 15 -6.31 -23.11 4.11
CA ASP A 15 -7.01 -22.21 3.20
C ASP A 15 -6.85 -20.76 3.68
N GLY A 16 -6.54 -19.85 2.75
CA GLY A 16 -6.43 -18.42 3.02
C GLY A 16 -7.79 -17.73 2.97
N HIS A 17 -7.98 -16.70 3.79
CA HIS A 17 -9.26 -15.99 3.92
C HIS A 17 -9.10 -14.47 3.87
N SER A 18 -10.20 -13.78 3.55
CA SER A 18 -10.38 -12.36 3.79
C SER A 18 -11.73 -12.19 4.48
N GLY A 19 -11.70 -12.13 5.81
CA GLY A 19 -12.89 -12.33 6.64
C GLY A 19 -13.42 -13.75 6.47
N GLU A 20 -14.72 -13.91 6.22
CA GLU A 20 -15.34 -15.24 6.03
C GLU A 20 -15.14 -15.81 4.63
N ARG A 21 -14.52 -15.07 3.70
CA ARG A 21 -14.37 -15.49 2.31
C ARG A 21 -13.04 -16.18 2.08
N LYS A 22 -13.08 -17.43 1.63
CA LYS A 22 -11.91 -18.16 1.13
C LYS A 22 -11.30 -17.48 -0.10
N ARG A 23 -9.97 -17.50 -0.19
CA ARG A 23 -9.17 -16.85 -1.24
C ARG A 23 -8.26 -17.87 -1.89
N ALA A 24 -8.11 -17.78 -3.21
CA ALA A 24 -7.19 -18.63 -3.95
C ALA A 24 -5.74 -18.33 -3.55
N HIS A 25 -4.93 -19.38 -3.51
CA HIS A 25 -3.51 -19.24 -3.24
C HIS A 25 -2.82 -18.50 -4.39
N TRP A 26 -1.82 -17.72 -4.05
CA TRP A 26 -0.93 -17.15 -5.05
C TRP A 26 0.15 -18.18 -5.39
N ASP A 27 0.27 -18.45 -6.69
CA ASP A 27 1.34 -19.25 -7.25
C ASP A 27 2.24 -18.31 -8.05
N PHE A 28 3.37 -17.95 -7.44
CA PHE A 28 4.33 -17.04 -8.03
C PHE A 28 5.29 -17.80 -8.95
N ASP A 29 5.42 -17.33 -10.19
CA ASP A 29 6.45 -17.79 -11.13
C ASP A 29 7.68 -16.87 -11.04
N ALA A 30 7.76 -15.83 -11.88
CA ALA A 30 8.89 -14.89 -11.89
C ALA A 30 9.16 -14.20 -10.53
N LEU A 31 8.13 -14.11 -9.66
CA LEU A 31 8.20 -13.47 -8.34
C LEU A 31 8.47 -14.45 -7.19
N ALA A 32 8.78 -15.72 -7.46
CA ALA A 32 8.90 -16.70 -6.39
C ALA A 32 9.92 -16.34 -5.31
N GLY A 33 11.02 -15.69 -5.68
CA GLY A 33 12.04 -15.21 -4.75
C GLY A 33 11.54 -14.13 -3.78
N ALA A 34 10.42 -13.47 -4.07
CA ALA A 34 9.84 -12.42 -3.23
C ALA A 34 8.89 -12.96 -2.15
N GLY A 35 8.31 -14.16 -2.32
CA GLY A 35 7.28 -14.61 -1.38
C GLY A 35 6.66 -15.99 -1.62
N ALA A 36 7.30 -16.89 -2.37
CA ALA A 36 6.72 -18.23 -2.63
C ALA A 36 7.02 -19.28 -1.53
N ILE A 37 7.85 -18.95 -0.52
CA ILE A 37 8.16 -19.90 0.55
C ILE A 37 6.90 -20.19 1.36
N ARG A 38 6.58 -21.48 1.50
CA ARG A 38 5.50 -22.01 2.34
C ARG A 38 6.13 -22.86 3.42
N SER A 39 5.81 -22.57 4.68
CA SER A 39 6.48 -23.17 5.85
C SER A 39 5.52 -23.26 7.03
N THR A 40 5.97 -23.89 8.11
CA THR A 40 5.24 -23.98 9.38
C THR A 40 5.85 -23.06 10.44
N ALA A 41 5.09 -22.74 11.49
CA ALA A 41 5.63 -22.01 12.63
C ALA A 41 6.84 -22.73 13.24
N SER A 42 6.80 -24.07 13.36
CA SER A 42 7.91 -24.87 13.89
C SER A 42 9.19 -24.74 13.05
N ASP A 43 9.08 -24.83 11.72
CA ASP A 43 10.23 -24.68 10.82
C ASP A 43 10.81 -23.26 10.89
N MET A 44 9.94 -22.25 10.92
CA MET A 44 10.36 -20.86 11.00
C MET A 44 10.96 -20.49 12.36
N THR A 45 10.50 -21.08 13.47
CA THR A 45 11.15 -20.91 14.78
C THR A 45 12.55 -21.51 14.77
N ARG A 46 12.77 -22.62 14.06
CA ARG A 46 14.12 -23.17 13.88
C ARG A 46 14.99 -22.26 13.03
N PHE A 47 14.44 -21.67 11.97
CA PHE A 47 15.13 -20.64 11.20
C PHE A 47 15.56 -19.45 12.08
N LEU A 48 14.71 -19.00 13.00
CA LEU A 48 15.08 -17.96 13.98
C LEU A 48 16.17 -18.43 14.94
N ALA A 49 16.17 -19.69 15.38
CA ALA A 49 17.23 -20.26 16.22
C ALA A 49 18.61 -20.20 15.54
N PHE A 50 18.69 -20.51 14.24
CA PHE A 50 19.93 -20.32 13.46
C PHE A 50 20.32 -18.85 13.36
N ASN A 51 19.37 -17.94 13.09
CA ASN A 51 19.64 -16.50 12.99
C ASN A 51 20.15 -15.90 14.31
N MET A 52 19.69 -16.42 15.46
CA MET A 52 20.18 -16.03 16.78
C MET A 52 21.47 -16.74 17.21
N GLY A 53 22.00 -17.66 16.40
CA GLY A 53 23.18 -18.46 16.74
C GLY A 53 22.94 -19.45 17.88
N LEU A 54 21.70 -19.89 18.09
CA LEU A 54 21.33 -20.93 19.05
C LEU A 54 21.49 -22.34 18.46
N GLU A 55 21.38 -22.44 17.13
CA GLU A 55 21.72 -23.63 16.35
C GLU A 55 22.72 -23.25 15.25
N HIS A 56 23.42 -24.25 14.71
CA HIS A 56 24.42 -24.08 13.67
C HIS A 56 24.09 -24.92 12.43
N CYS A 57 24.20 -24.34 11.25
CA CYS A 57 23.91 -24.98 9.97
C CYS A 57 25.04 -24.83 8.95
N GLY A 58 26.21 -24.32 9.35
CA GLY A 58 27.33 -24.05 8.45
C GLY A 58 27.18 -22.77 7.62
N LEU A 59 26.07 -22.05 7.77
CA LEU A 59 25.79 -20.76 7.13
C LEU A 59 25.86 -19.58 8.11
N ASP A 60 26.43 -19.80 9.29
CA ASP A 60 26.49 -18.83 10.40
C ASP A 60 27.06 -17.47 9.99
N ALA A 61 28.11 -17.47 9.17
CA ALA A 61 28.72 -16.25 8.64
C ALA A 61 27.77 -15.50 7.68
N ALA A 62 27.03 -16.23 6.83
CA ALA A 62 26.08 -15.64 5.90
C ALA A 62 24.86 -15.06 6.63
N LEU A 63 24.36 -15.75 7.66
CA LEU A 63 23.26 -15.25 8.50
C LEU A 63 23.65 -13.95 9.20
N LYS A 64 24.86 -13.88 9.79
CA LYS A 64 25.39 -12.64 10.39
C LYS A 64 25.56 -11.53 9.36
N ALA A 65 26.06 -11.85 8.16
CA ALA A 65 26.20 -10.87 7.09
C ALA A 65 24.84 -10.33 6.62
N ALA A 66 23.79 -11.15 6.63
CA ALA A 66 22.44 -10.76 6.26
C ALA A 66 21.80 -9.80 7.27
N GLN A 67 22.18 -9.91 8.54
CA GLN A 67 21.71 -9.06 9.64
C GLN A 67 22.46 -7.72 9.75
N THR A 68 23.50 -7.48 8.94
CA THR A 68 24.25 -6.22 9.00
C THR A 68 23.44 -5.08 8.38
N PRO A 69 23.19 -3.95 9.08
CA PRO A 69 22.50 -2.79 8.50
C PRO A 69 23.17 -2.30 7.22
N ARG A 70 22.36 -1.96 6.21
CA ARG A 70 22.80 -1.53 4.87
C ARG A 70 22.27 -0.17 4.45
N SER A 71 21.09 0.23 4.94
CA SER A 71 20.44 1.46 4.50
C SER A 71 19.44 1.97 5.55
N GLU A 72 19.30 3.28 5.64
CA GLU A 72 18.20 3.94 6.36
C GLU A 72 16.92 3.93 5.51
N THR A 73 15.75 3.90 6.15
CA THR A 73 14.47 3.87 5.45
C THR A 73 13.79 5.23 5.31
N GLY A 74 14.36 6.28 5.94
CA GLY A 74 13.70 7.57 6.11
C GLY A 74 12.60 7.57 7.20
N SER A 75 12.26 6.39 7.74
CA SER A 75 11.47 6.29 8.97
C SER A 75 12.42 6.31 10.18
N PRO A 76 12.14 7.10 11.23
CA PRO A 76 12.92 7.09 12.46
C PRO A 76 13.02 5.68 13.03
N ASP A 77 14.20 5.33 13.55
CA ASP A 77 14.48 4.07 14.24
C ASP A 77 14.33 2.79 13.39
N LEU A 78 14.21 2.89 12.07
CA LEU A 78 14.10 1.75 11.15
C LEU A 78 15.21 1.73 10.09
N GLU A 79 15.98 0.65 10.11
CA GLU A 79 17.04 0.34 9.14
C GLU A 79 16.70 -0.92 8.32
N MET A 80 17.35 -1.07 7.18
CA MET A 80 17.28 -2.26 6.33
C MET A 80 18.60 -3.02 6.31
N ALA A 81 18.53 -4.33 6.53
CA ALA A 81 19.58 -5.29 6.25
C ALA A 81 19.24 -6.12 4.99
N LEU A 82 19.94 -7.22 4.76
CA LEU A 82 19.60 -8.11 3.64
C LEU A 82 18.39 -8.97 4.02
N GLY A 83 17.20 -8.53 3.63
CA GLY A 83 15.94 -9.24 3.89
C GLY A 83 15.42 -9.11 5.32
N TRP A 84 15.94 -8.16 6.11
CA TRP A 84 15.46 -7.87 7.46
C TRP A 84 15.22 -6.37 7.63
N HIS A 85 14.09 -6.03 8.24
CA HIS A 85 13.90 -4.75 8.90
C HIS A 85 14.59 -4.82 10.27
N ILE A 86 15.27 -3.74 10.67
CA ILE A 86 15.87 -3.60 11.99
C ILE A 86 15.21 -2.41 12.68
N TRP A 87 14.40 -2.69 13.69
CA TRP A 87 13.82 -1.66 14.55
C TRP A 87 14.66 -1.43 15.78
N LYS A 88 15.00 -0.16 16.06
CA LYS A 88 15.75 0.27 17.24
C LYS A 88 14.89 1.19 18.11
N ARG A 89 13.81 0.66 18.69
CA ARG A 89 12.82 1.44 19.47
C ARG A 89 12.57 0.84 20.83
N HIS A 90 12.14 1.65 21.79
CA HIS A 90 11.81 1.24 23.16
C HIS A 90 12.97 0.58 23.93
N GLY A 91 14.22 0.78 23.46
CA GLY A 91 15.41 0.12 23.98
C GLY A 91 15.61 -1.31 23.46
N ALA A 92 14.86 -1.73 22.43
CA ALA A 92 14.98 -3.02 21.78
C ALA A 92 15.56 -2.86 20.37
N GLU A 93 16.44 -3.78 19.99
CA GLU A 93 16.87 -3.99 18.60
C GLU A 93 16.18 -5.27 18.09
N ILE A 94 15.24 -5.10 17.17
CA ILE A 94 14.38 -6.17 16.67
C ILE A 94 14.64 -6.38 15.18
N PHE A 95 15.06 -7.59 14.83
CA PHE A 95 15.20 -8.04 13.44
C PHE A 95 13.91 -8.71 13.04
N TRP A 96 13.23 -8.21 12.01
CA TRP A 96 11.95 -8.77 11.62
C TRP A 96 11.63 -8.57 10.15
N HIS A 97 10.70 -9.39 9.66
CA HIS A 97 10.07 -9.23 8.36
C HIS A 97 8.67 -9.80 8.42
N ASN A 98 7.77 -9.24 7.64
CA ASN A 98 6.40 -9.71 7.48
C ASN A 98 6.13 -10.14 6.02
N GLY A 99 4.91 -10.58 5.75
CA GLY A 99 4.52 -10.97 4.41
C GLY A 99 3.00 -11.08 4.31
N GLY A 100 2.47 -10.77 3.12
CA GLY A 100 1.04 -10.84 2.84
C GLY A 100 0.76 -11.35 1.44
N THR A 101 -0.23 -12.23 1.30
CA THR A 101 -0.81 -12.65 0.01
C THR A 101 -2.33 -12.64 0.11
N ALA A 102 -3.07 -13.04 -0.94
CA ALA A 102 -4.53 -12.84 -1.04
C ALA A 102 -5.39 -13.40 0.11
N GLY A 103 -4.85 -14.22 1.01
CA GLY A 103 -5.58 -14.67 2.20
C GLY A 103 -4.68 -15.06 3.37
N PHE A 104 -3.45 -14.55 3.42
CA PHE A 104 -2.48 -14.91 4.46
C PHE A 104 -1.66 -13.71 4.87
N HIS A 105 -1.27 -13.69 6.14
CA HIS A 105 -0.31 -12.77 6.70
C HIS A 105 0.69 -13.53 7.57
N SER A 106 1.94 -13.10 7.57
CA SER A 106 3.01 -13.70 8.38
C SER A 106 3.85 -12.63 9.04
N PHE A 107 4.32 -12.92 10.25
CA PHE A 107 5.35 -12.18 10.95
C PHE A 107 6.46 -13.14 11.39
N CYS A 108 7.71 -12.74 11.20
CA CYS A 108 8.89 -13.46 11.67
C CYS A 108 9.88 -12.44 12.23
N GLY A 109 10.25 -12.55 13.50
CA GLY A 109 11.21 -11.63 14.09
C GLY A 109 11.86 -12.13 15.38
N PHE A 110 12.97 -11.50 15.75
CA PHE A 110 13.75 -11.90 16.91
C PHE A 110 14.51 -10.74 17.56
N ARG A 111 14.87 -10.98 18.82
CA ARG A 111 15.67 -10.13 19.69
C ARG A 111 16.95 -10.86 20.12
N PRO A 112 18.11 -10.53 19.54
CA PRO A 112 19.37 -11.16 19.89
C PRO A 112 19.72 -11.02 21.39
N ASP A 113 19.46 -9.85 21.97
CA ASP A 113 19.77 -9.54 23.38
C ASP A 113 19.00 -10.42 24.38
N LYS A 114 17.80 -10.87 23.98
CA LYS A 114 16.93 -11.73 24.80
C LYS A 114 16.94 -13.20 24.37
N LYS A 115 17.60 -13.55 23.26
CA LYS A 115 17.48 -14.87 22.60
C LYS A 115 16.01 -15.27 22.40
N LEU A 116 15.18 -14.30 22.04
CA LEU A 116 13.74 -14.44 21.91
C LEU A 116 13.36 -14.33 20.42
N GLY A 117 12.70 -15.35 19.88
CA GLY A 117 12.18 -15.34 18.52
C GLY A 117 10.66 -15.57 18.52
N VAL A 118 9.96 -14.87 17.64
CA VAL A 118 8.51 -14.94 17.48
C VAL A 118 8.16 -15.17 16.01
N VAL A 119 7.28 -16.13 15.77
CA VAL A 119 6.65 -16.37 14.47
C VAL A 119 5.15 -16.34 14.67
N VAL A 120 4.45 -15.58 13.84
CA VAL A 120 2.98 -15.56 13.80
C VAL A 120 2.55 -15.82 12.37
N LEU A 121 1.69 -16.80 12.16
CA LEU A 121 1.12 -17.13 10.85
C LEU A 121 -0.40 -17.03 10.96
N ALA A 122 -1.00 -16.27 10.06
CA ALA A 122 -2.44 -16.11 9.97
C ALA A 122 -2.91 -16.47 8.56
N ASN A 123 -4.03 -17.18 8.48
CA ASN A 123 -4.74 -17.47 7.24
C ASN A 123 -5.88 -16.48 7.00
N ASP A 124 -5.63 -15.21 7.32
CA ASP A 124 -6.46 -14.07 6.95
C ASP A 124 -5.57 -12.91 6.45
N THR A 125 -6.19 -11.92 5.84
CA THR A 125 -5.61 -10.66 5.37
C THR A 125 -5.32 -9.61 6.44
N TYR A 126 -5.77 -9.78 7.70
CA TYR A 126 -5.43 -8.83 8.77
C TYR A 126 -3.93 -8.68 8.94
N ASN A 127 -3.47 -7.45 9.11
CA ASN A 127 -2.10 -7.21 9.55
C ASN A 127 -1.93 -7.74 10.99
N ILE A 128 -0.89 -8.54 11.20
CA ILE A 128 -0.56 -9.20 12.48
C ILE A 128 0.80 -8.72 13.04
N ASP A 129 1.41 -7.70 12.46
CA ASP A 129 2.73 -7.22 12.85
C ASP A 129 2.76 -6.78 14.30
N ALA A 130 1.70 -6.10 14.76
CA ALA A 130 1.58 -5.67 16.15
C ALA A 130 1.62 -6.85 17.13
N ILE A 131 0.99 -8.00 16.79
CA ILE A 131 1.03 -9.21 17.63
C ILE A 131 2.49 -9.69 17.78
N GLY A 132 3.21 -9.76 16.66
CA GLY A 132 4.60 -10.21 16.63
C GLY A 132 5.55 -9.27 17.37
N LEU A 133 5.43 -7.96 17.12
CA LEU A 133 6.24 -6.92 17.76
C LEU A 133 5.96 -6.82 19.26
N HIS A 134 4.69 -6.83 19.68
CA HIS A 134 4.32 -6.80 21.09
C HIS A 134 4.82 -8.02 21.85
N ALA A 135 4.80 -9.20 21.22
CA ALA A 135 5.38 -10.41 21.82
C ALA A 135 6.90 -10.34 21.99
N LEU A 136 7.61 -9.57 21.16
CA LEU A 136 9.06 -9.33 21.28
C LEU A 136 9.41 -8.19 22.24
N GLU A 137 8.57 -7.16 22.31
CA GLU A 137 8.72 -6.00 23.17
C GLU A 137 7.33 -5.44 23.55
N PRO A 138 6.85 -5.69 24.78
CA PRO A 138 5.48 -5.31 25.20
C PRO A 138 5.17 -3.81 25.16
N LYS A 139 6.18 -2.94 24.99
CA LYS A 139 5.98 -1.49 24.79
C LYS A 139 5.48 -1.11 23.40
N PHE A 140 5.49 -2.04 22.44
CA PHE A 140 4.80 -1.81 21.18
C PHE A 140 3.30 -1.91 21.41
N ASP A 141 2.55 -0.92 20.92
CA ASP A 141 1.11 -0.88 21.11
C ASP A 141 0.44 -2.05 20.40
N MET A 142 -0.44 -2.74 21.12
CA MET A 142 -1.39 -3.67 20.53
C MET A 142 -2.64 -2.90 20.14
N PRO A 143 -2.97 -2.78 18.84
CA PRO A 143 -4.21 -2.12 18.45
C PRO A 143 -5.38 -2.92 19.02
N GLU A 144 -6.31 -2.20 19.63
CA GLU A 144 -7.55 -2.82 20.08
C GLU A 144 -8.33 -3.31 18.85
N ILE A 145 -8.56 -4.62 18.76
CA ILE A 145 -9.36 -5.18 17.67
C ILE A 145 -10.80 -4.79 17.93
N GLN A 146 -11.23 -3.73 17.25
CA GLN A 146 -12.62 -3.30 17.32
C GLN A 146 -13.50 -4.34 16.63
N LYS A 147 -14.30 -5.04 17.43
CA LYS A 147 -15.22 -6.06 16.94
C LYS A 147 -16.26 -5.41 16.04
N SER A 148 -16.40 -5.93 14.84
CA SER A 148 -17.45 -5.47 13.96
C SER A 148 -18.82 -5.90 14.49
N ILE A 149 -19.78 -4.99 14.47
CA ILE A 149 -21.18 -5.26 14.80
C ILE A 149 -21.99 -5.54 13.53
N ARG A 150 -23.18 -6.08 13.67
CA ARG A 150 -24.14 -6.14 12.55
C ARG A 150 -24.94 -4.84 12.52
N VAL A 151 -24.99 -4.18 11.38
CA VAL A 151 -25.82 -2.99 11.15
C VAL A 151 -26.84 -3.32 10.06
N ASP A 152 -28.08 -2.85 10.22
CA ASP A 152 -29.15 -3.04 9.24
C ASP A 152 -28.74 -2.44 7.88
N GLY A 153 -29.02 -3.15 6.79
CA GLY A 153 -28.67 -2.69 5.45
C GLY A 153 -29.24 -1.32 5.09
N LYS A 154 -30.45 -0.99 5.57
CA LYS A 154 -31.07 0.32 5.35
C LYS A 154 -30.37 1.46 6.05
N ILE A 155 -29.62 1.19 7.12
CA ILE A 155 -28.75 2.18 7.75
C ILE A 155 -27.50 2.37 6.90
N LEU A 156 -26.91 1.27 6.42
CA LEU A 156 -25.70 1.28 5.59
C LEU A 156 -25.94 2.00 4.25
N ASP A 157 -27.13 1.84 3.66
CA ASP A 157 -27.52 2.53 2.43
C ASP A 157 -27.53 4.06 2.56
N ARG A 158 -27.66 4.62 3.78
CA ARG A 158 -27.62 6.07 4.02
C ARG A 158 -26.24 6.68 3.82
N TYR A 159 -25.20 5.86 3.93
CA TYR A 159 -23.81 6.27 3.78
C TYR A 159 -23.28 6.06 2.36
N VAL A 160 -24.05 5.44 1.47
CA VAL A 160 -23.64 5.26 0.07
C VAL A 160 -23.66 6.61 -0.65
N GLY A 161 -22.57 6.88 -1.39
CA GLY A 161 -22.40 8.10 -2.16
C GLY A 161 -20.97 8.61 -2.17
N TRP A 162 -20.81 9.82 -2.68
CA TRP A 162 -19.53 10.52 -2.75
C TRP A 162 -19.36 11.49 -1.59
N TYR A 163 -18.14 11.57 -1.08
CA TYR A 163 -17.73 12.49 -0.02
C TYR A 163 -16.49 13.26 -0.48
N LEU A 164 -16.49 14.58 -0.33
CA LEU A 164 -15.55 15.49 -0.96
C LEU A 164 -14.79 16.30 0.09
N LEU A 165 -13.46 16.23 0.07
CA LEU A 165 -12.60 17.20 0.76
C LEU A 165 -12.26 18.35 -0.19
N SER A 166 -12.10 18.02 -1.48
CA SER A 166 -11.96 18.96 -2.60
C SER A 166 -12.48 18.28 -3.89
N PRO A 167 -12.53 18.99 -5.03
CA PRO A 167 -12.91 18.35 -6.30
C PRO A 167 -12.01 17.15 -6.70
N SER A 168 -10.72 17.18 -6.34
CA SER A 168 -9.75 16.10 -6.65
C SER A 168 -9.60 15.06 -5.54
N MET A 169 -9.84 15.43 -4.28
CA MET A 169 -9.81 14.52 -3.13
C MET A 169 -11.24 14.13 -2.73
N ARG A 170 -11.64 12.95 -3.19
CA ARG A 170 -12.97 12.38 -2.98
C ARG A 170 -12.88 10.92 -2.53
N ILE A 171 -13.84 10.51 -1.72
CA ILE A 171 -14.05 9.11 -1.34
C ILE A 171 -15.41 8.68 -1.88
N GLU A 172 -15.44 7.56 -2.58
CA GLU A 172 -16.67 6.83 -2.89
C GLU A 172 -16.96 5.81 -1.80
N ILE A 173 -18.17 5.85 -1.26
CA ILE A 173 -18.69 4.81 -0.37
C ILE A 173 -19.70 3.98 -1.14
N THR A 174 -19.43 2.69 -1.28
CA THR A 174 -20.29 1.73 -1.98
C THR A 174 -20.73 0.59 -1.06
N ARG A 175 -21.88 -0.01 -1.38
CA ARG A 175 -22.40 -1.17 -0.65
C ARG A 175 -21.61 -2.43 -0.99
N ALA A 176 -21.25 -3.23 0.02
CA ALA A 176 -20.62 -4.52 -0.17
C ALA A 176 -21.20 -5.58 0.77
N GLY A 177 -22.29 -6.24 0.38
CA GLY A 177 -22.97 -7.21 1.25
C GLY A 177 -23.47 -6.53 2.52
N ASP A 178 -23.03 -7.00 3.70
CA ASP A 178 -23.40 -6.44 5.01
C ASP A 178 -22.45 -5.34 5.51
N THR A 179 -21.54 -4.86 4.65
CA THR A 179 -20.56 -3.81 4.99
C THR A 179 -20.50 -2.72 3.91
N LEU A 180 -19.55 -1.79 4.04
CA LEU A 180 -19.28 -0.74 3.07
C LEU A 180 -17.89 -0.93 2.47
N LYS A 181 -17.69 -0.41 1.26
CA LYS A 181 -16.37 -0.20 0.67
C LYS A 181 -16.12 1.29 0.56
N ALA A 182 -14.92 1.70 0.90
CA ALA A 182 -14.44 3.06 0.72
C ALA A 182 -13.31 3.08 -0.32
N GLN A 183 -13.42 3.98 -1.29
CA GLN A 183 -12.42 4.17 -2.33
C GLN A 183 -12.04 5.65 -2.42
N MET A 184 -10.82 5.97 -1.99
CA MET A 184 -10.22 7.29 -2.22
C MET A 184 -9.75 7.42 -3.67
N THR A 185 -9.82 8.62 -4.25
CA THR A 185 -9.23 8.92 -5.57
C THR A 185 -7.81 8.37 -5.67
N GLY A 186 -7.55 7.57 -6.71
CA GLY A 186 -6.22 7.02 -7.00
C GLY A 186 -5.77 5.87 -6.11
N GLN A 187 -6.66 5.34 -5.27
CA GLN A 187 -6.42 4.17 -4.44
C GLN A 187 -7.40 3.04 -4.77
N ASP A 188 -7.04 1.84 -4.34
CA ASP A 188 -7.94 0.69 -4.37
C ASP A 188 -9.11 0.87 -3.38
N ALA A 189 -10.22 0.20 -3.68
CA ALA A 189 -11.37 0.17 -2.79
C ALA A 189 -11.17 -0.87 -1.68
N TYR A 190 -11.30 -0.45 -0.42
CA TYR A 190 -11.16 -1.32 0.74
C TYR A 190 -12.49 -1.45 1.50
N SER A 191 -12.74 -2.62 2.09
CA SER A 191 -13.92 -2.81 2.95
C SER A 191 -13.70 -2.16 4.31
N VAL A 192 -14.74 -1.48 4.82
CA VAL A 192 -14.76 -0.81 6.12
C VAL A 192 -15.87 -1.38 6.98
N TYR A 193 -15.53 -1.84 8.17
CA TYR A 193 -16.40 -2.71 8.97
C TYR A 193 -17.08 -1.91 10.08
N PRO A 194 -18.40 -2.01 10.24
CA PRO A 194 -19.13 -1.22 11.23
C PRO A 194 -18.73 -1.62 12.65
N ILE A 195 -18.40 -0.63 13.47
CA ILE A 195 -18.11 -0.72 14.91
C ILE A 195 -19.16 0.03 15.74
N ALA A 196 -19.88 0.96 15.09
CA ALA A 196 -21.13 1.57 15.53
C ALA A 196 -22.05 1.72 14.30
N ASP A 197 -23.25 2.27 14.49
CA ASP A 197 -24.18 2.48 13.37
C ASP A 197 -23.69 3.54 12.37
N ASN A 198 -22.81 4.48 12.79
CA ASN A 198 -22.16 5.49 11.95
C ASN A 198 -20.62 5.44 11.94
N ARG A 199 -20.01 4.44 12.57
CA ARG A 199 -18.54 4.38 12.69
C ARG A 199 -18.02 3.06 12.16
N PHE A 200 -16.95 3.12 11.37
CA PHE A 200 -16.40 2.00 10.61
C PHE A 200 -14.88 1.98 10.72
N VAL A 201 -14.29 0.79 10.72
CA VAL A 201 -12.85 0.60 10.83
C VAL A 201 -12.29 -0.09 9.58
N TYR A 202 -11.11 0.36 9.13
CA TYR A 202 -10.33 -0.37 8.14
C TYR A 202 -9.59 -1.53 8.81
N ARG A 203 -9.50 -2.67 8.13
CA ARG A 203 -8.72 -3.84 8.61
C ARG A 203 -7.34 -3.97 7.95
N VAL A 204 -7.10 -3.15 6.93
CA VAL A 204 -5.89 -3.14 6.09
C VAL A 204 -4.95 -1.99 6.43
N VAL A 205 -5.47 -0.95 7.08
CA VAL A 205 -4.73 0.23 7.55
C VAL A 205 -5.31 0.68 8.89
N ALA A 206 -4.51 1.32 9.74
CA ALA A 206 -4.96 1.89 11.00
C ALA A 206 -5.72 3.21 10.75
N ALA A 207 -6.98 3.10 10.32
CA ALA A 207 -7.85 4.22 10.05
C ALA A 207 -9.31 3.88 10.35
N GLU A 208 -10.12 4.91 10.59
CA GLU A 208 -11.55 4.82 10.84
C GLU A 208 -12.33 5.86 10.03
N LEU A 209 -13.59 5.54 9.73
CA LEU A 209 -14.56 6.47 9.17
C LEU A 209 -15.67 6.70 10.18
N GLU A 210 -16.00 7.95 10.44
CA GLU A 210 -17.19 8.35 11.20
C GLU A 210 -18.11 9.19 10.32
N PHE A 211 -19.39 8.85 10.26
CA PHE A 211 -20.36 9.60 9.49
C PHE A 211 -21.14 10.56 10.39
N GLU A 212 -21.12 11.83 10.01
CA GLU A 212 -22.04 12.84 10.53
C GLU A 212 -23.41 12.66 9.88
N ARG A 213 -24.47 12.90 10.65
CA ARG A 213 -25.85 12.71 10.21
C ARG A 213 -26.71 13.93 10.50
N ALA A 214 -27.68 14.18 9.62
CA ALA A 214 -28.81 15.05 9.91
C ALA A 214 -29.83 14.36 10.83
N ALA A 215 -30.85 15.11 11.27
CA ALA A 215 -31.89 14.61 12.18
C ALA A 215 -32.74 13.47 11.58
N ASP A 216 -32.86 13.40 10.25
CA ASP A 216 -33.53 12.30 9.52
C ASP A 216 -32.63 11.06 9.37
N GLY A 217 -31.39 11.13 9.85
CA GLY A 217 -30.38 10.09 9.78
C GLY A 217 -29.64 9.98 8.45
N SER A 218 -29.90 10.89 7.49
CA SER A 218 -29.10 11.00 6.27
C SER A 218 -27.69 11.47 6.59
N ALA A 219 -26.70 10.94 5.86
CA ALA A 219 -25.31 11.37 6.04
C ALA A 219 -25.11 12.81 5.52
N THR A 220 -24.40 13.64 6.26
CA THR A 220 -24.05 15.01 5.85
C THR A 220 -22.58 15.16 5.54
N ALA A 221 -21.74 14.43 6.26
CA ALA A 221 -20.30 14.38 6.05
C ALA A 221 -19.73 13.06 6.55
N MET A 222 -18.46 12.84 6.26
CA MET A 222 -17.68 11.71 6.73
C MET A 222 -16.33 12.23 7.22
N ILE A 223 -15.91 11.81 8.41
CA ILE A 223 -14.61 12.10 9.01
C ILE A 223 -13.73 10.87 8.83
N LEU A 224 -12.57 11.04 8.23
CA LEU A 224 -11.50 10.04 8.20
C LEU A 224 -10.55 10.32 9.35
N HIS A 225 -10.43 9.38 10.28
CA HIS A 225 -9.46 9.39 11.37
C HIS A 225 -8.26 8.54 10.98
N GLN A 226 -7.10 9.15 10.76
CA GLN A 226 -5.89 8.43 10.37
C GLN A 226 -4.62 9.15 10.83
N ASN A 227 -3.65 8.41 11.38
CA ASN A 227 -2.35 8.94 11.84
C ASN A 227 -2.47 10.11 12.83
N GLY A 228 -3.52 10.13 13.67
CA GLY A 228 -3.78 11.22 14.62
C GLY A 228 -4.34 12.50 13.98
N HIS A 229 -4.73 12.46 12.70
CA HIS A 229 -5.39 13.55 12.00
C HIS A 229 -6.84 13.18 11.65
N ASP A 230 -7.69 14.20 11.73
CA ASP A 230 -9.09 14.13 11.31
C ASP A 230 -9.27 14.92 10.02
N GLN A 231 -9.81 14.27 8.99
CA GLN A 231 -10.15 14.91 7.72
C GLN A 231 -11.64 14.79 7.47
N ARG A 232 -12.33 15.93 7.37
CA ARG A 232 -13.78 15.98 7.15
C ARG A 232 -14.10 16.17 5.67
N PHE A 233 -14.87 15.24 5.11
CA PHE A 233 -15.34 15.22 3.73
C PHE A 233 -16.84 15.50 3.71
N GLU A 234 -17.26 16.53 2.97
CA GLU A 234 -18.68 16.88 2.81
C GLU A 234 -19.37 15.88 1.89
N ARG A 235 -20.61 15.50 2.18
CA ARG A 235 -21.37 14.67 1.25
C ARG A 235 -21.63 15.44 -0.05
N ALA A 236 -21.33 14.80 -1.17
CA ALA A 236 -21.55 15.37 -2.48
C ALA A 236 -23.06 15.55 -2.77
N PRO A 237 -23.44 16.53 -3.62
CA PRO A 237 -24.78 16.63 -4.17
C PRO A 237 -25.23 15.32 -4.86
N ALA A 238 -26.53 15.04 -4.86
CA ALA A 238 -27.07 13.79 -5.41
C ALA A 238 -26.83 13.61 -6.92
N ASP A 239 -26.65 14.71 -7.65
CA ASP A 239 -26.34 14.75 -9.07
C ASP A 239 -24.83 14.84 -9.36
N PHE A 240 -23.98 14.79 -8.33
CA PHE A 240 -22.53 14.77 -8.49
C PHE A 240 -22.11 13.57 -9.35
N LYS A 241 -21.39 13.87 -10.42
CA LYS A 241 -20.73 12.86 -11.25
C LYS A 241 -19.23 13.12 -11.17
N PRO A 242 -18.43 12.15 -10.70
CA PRO A 242 -16.98 12.31 -10.79
C PRO A 242 -16.57 12.43 -12.27
N PRO A 243 -15.45 13.12 -12.57
CA PRO A 243 -14.88 13.12 -13.91
C PRO A 243 -14.69 11.68 -14.39
N ALA A 244 -15.06 11.41 -15.65
CA ALA A 244 -14.78 10.12 -16.24
C ALA A 244 -13.25 9.87 -16.21
N PRO A 245 -12.81 8.64 -15.87
CA PRO A 245 -11.40 8.32 -15.93
C PRO A 245 -10.89 8.52 -17.37
N PRO A 246 -9.65 9.03 -17.55
CA PRO A 246 -9.06 9.16 -18.88
C PRO A 246 -9.00 7.81 -19.59
N THR A 247 -9.22 7.81 -20.91
CA THR A 247 -9.09 6.60 -21.72
C THR A 247 -7.63 6.38 -22.06
N GLU A 248 -7.10 5.22 -21.70
CA GLU A 248 -5.72 4.85 -22.00
C GLU A 248 -5.57 4.41 -23.47
N ILE A 249 -4.53 4.91 -24.13
CA ILE A 249 -4.14 4.50 -25.48
C ILE A 249 -2.72 3.91 -25.48
N SER A 250 -2.40 3.12 -26.50
CA SER A 250 -1.03 2.70 -26.77
C SER A 250 -0.30 3.77 -27.59
N VAL A 251 0.93 4.08 -27.22
CA VAL A 251 1.82 5.00 -27.96
C VAL A 251 3.08 4.23 -28.37
N ASP A 252 3.59 4.49 -29.57
CA ASP A 252 4.81 3.84 -30.07
C ASP A 252 5.99 4.07 -29.10
N PRO A 253 6.74 3.02 -28.70
CA PRO A 253 7.88 3.16 -27.80
C PRO A 253 8.94 4.18 -28.24
N LYS A 254 9.10 4.44 -29.54
CA LYS A 254 10.00 5.48 -30.06
C LYS A 254 9.51 6.88 -29.71
N VAL A 255 8.19 7.10 -29.76
CA VAL A 255 7.59 8.37 -29.34
C VAL A 255 7.77 8.52 -27.83
N LEU A 256 7.54 7.48 -27.04
CA LEU A 256 7.78 7.49 -25.59
C LEU A 256 9.24 7.82 -25.26
N ALA A 257 10.19 7.22 -25.99
CA ALA A 257 11.61 7.48 -25.80
C ALA A 257 11.99 8.95 -26.04
N SER A 258 11.26 9.68 -26.89
CA SER A 258 11.51 11.12 -27.14
C SER A 258 11.19 12.01 -25.92
N TYR A 259 10.30 11.54 -25.04
CA TYR A 259 9.89 12.25 -23.82
C TYR A 259 10.84 12.03 -22.64
N VAL A 260 11.77 11.08 -22.72
CA VAL A 260 12.77 10.84 -21.67
C VAL A 260 13.65 12.07 -21.49
N GLY A 261 13.90 12.43 -20.23
CA GLY A 261 14.73 13.59 -19.88
C GLY A 261 14.40 14.17 -18.51
N VAL A 262 15.06 15.28 -18.19
CA VAL A 262 14.82 16.04 -16.96
C VAL A 262 14.19 17.39 -17.29
N TYR A 263 13.09 17.70 -16.62
CA TYR A 263 12.29 18.90 -16.87
C TYR A 263 12.22 19.75 -15.59
N GLN A 264 12.69 20.98 -15.65
CA GLN A 264 12.75 21.89 -14.52
C GLN A 264 11.45 22.69 -14.37
N LEU A 265 10.71 22.42 -13.29
CA LEU A 265 9.49 23.13 -12.93
C LEU A 265 9.80 24.44 -12.18
N ALA A 266 10.77 24.38 -11.28
CA ALA A 266 11.32 25.49 -10.51
C ALA A 266 12.74 25.13 -10.04
N PRO A 267 13.56 26.09 -9.57
CA PRO A 267 14.88 25.77 -9.02
C PRO A 267 14.80 24.70 -7.91
N GLY A 268 15.49 23.57 -8.11
CA GLY A 268 15.48 22.43 -7.19
C GLY A 268 14.28 21.49 -7.31
N PHE A 269 13.29 21.80 -8.15
CA PHE A 269 12.11 20.97 -8.42
C PHE A 269 12.09 20.54 -9.89
N GLU A 270 12.39 19.27 -10.12
CA GLU A 270 12.56 18.69 -11.44
C GLU A 270 11.71 17.43 -11.57
N PHE A 271 11.15 17.22 -12.77
CA PHE A 271 10.64 15.94 -13.20
C PHE A 271 11.78 15.14 -13.86
N ASP A 272 11.99 13.92 -13.41
CA ASP A 272 12.82 12.90 -14.04
C ASP A 272 11.89 11.92 -14.76
N ILE A 273 11.85 11.99 -16.09
CA ILE A 273 11.02 11.15 -16.96
C ILE A 273 11.90 10.04 -17.54
N ARG A 274 11.52 8.78 -17.29
CA ARG A 274 12.24 7.59 -17.73
C ARG A 274 11.32 6.64 -18.46
N LEU A 275 11.87 5.86 -19.38
CA LEU A 275 11.16 4.75 -20.01
C LEU A 275 11.62 3.44 -19.35
N LYS A 276 10.66 2.64 -18.86
CA LYS A 276 10.91 1.32 -18.29
C LYS A 276 9.83 0.36 -18.80
N ASP A 277 10.22 -0.76 -19.41
CA ASP A 277 9.29 -1.79 -19.89
C ASP A 277 8.15 -1.20 -20.76
N GLU A 278 8.52 -0.33 -21.72
CA GLU A 278 7.58 0.40 -22.61
C GLU A 278 6.60 1.36 -21.90
N GLN A 279 6.79 1.61 -20.61
CA GLN A 279 5.99 2.51 -19.79
C GLN A 279 6.80 3.75 -19.39
N LEU A 280 6.25 4.95 -19.60
CA LEU A 280 6.83 6.16 -19.02
C LEU A 280 6.63 6.18 -17.51
N MET A 281 7.72 6.48 -16.81
CA MET A 281 7.82 6.67 -15.37
C MET A 281 8.17 8.12 -15.11
N ALA A 282 7.36 8.81 -14.31
CA ALA A 282 7.60 10.19 -13.90
C ALA A 282 7.96 10.24 -12.42
N ARG A 283 8.98 11.03 -12.07
CA ARG A 283 9.35 11.31 -10.67
C ARG A 283 9.57 12.80 -10.49
N LEU A 284 8.78 13.43 -9.63
CA LEU A 284 9.03 14.80 -9.18
C LEU A 284 10.00 14.77 -7.97
N THR A 285 10.87 15.78 -7.84
CA THR A 285 11.78 15.89 -6.68
C THR A 285 11.04 15.65 -5.35
N GLY A 286 11.60 14.78 -4.51
CA GLY A 286 11.04 14.46 -3.19
C GLY A 286 9.86 13.47 -3.21
N GLN A 287 9.43 12.99 -4.37
CA GLN A 287 8.34 12.02 -4.51
C GLN A 287 8.83 10.66 -5.04
N PRO A 288 8.10 9.57 -4.78
CA PRO A 288 8.29 8.31 -5.49
C PRO A 288 8.12 8.45 -7.00
N SER A 289 8.67 7.50 -7.76
CA SER A 289 8.42 7.41 -9.20
C SER A 289 7.12 6.65 -9.47
N PHE A 290 6.28 7.18 -10.35
CA PHE A 290 5.00 6.59 -10.73
C PHE A 290 4.87 6.42 -12.25
N PRO A 291 4.18 5.37 -12.72
CA PRO A 291 3.85 5.24 -14.14
C PRO A 291 2.82 6.30 -14.56
N VAL A 292 2.96 6.80 -15.79
CA VAL A 292 2.01 7.73 -16.44
C VAL A 292 1.45 7.13 -17.73
N PHE A 293 0.14 7.12 -17.87
CA PHE A 293 -0.56 6.38 -18.93
C PHE A 293 -0.97 7.35 -20.03
N ALA A 294 -0.81 6.97 -21.29
CA ALA A 294 -1.11 7.87 -22.41
C ALA A 294 -2.63 8.02 -22.58
N GLU A 295 -3.10 9.26 -22.65
CA GLU A 295 -4.46 9.62 -23.09
C GLU A 295 -4.45 10.09 -24.56
N SER A 296 -3.32 10.66 -24.98
CA SER A 296 -3.01 11.05 -26.36
C SER A 296 -1.52 10.80 -26.61
N PRO A 297 -1.01 10.95 -27.85
CA PRO A 297 0.43 10.84 -28.11
C PRO A 297 1.30 11.76 -27.24
N THR A 298 0.78 12.91 -26.79
CA THR A 298 1.53 13.92 -26.03
C THR A 298 1.03 14.12 -24.60
N THR A 299 -0.16 13.64 -24.25
CA THR A 299 -0.79 13.82 -22.93
C THR A 299 -0.86 12.50 -22.18
N PHE A 300 -0.38 12.51 -20.94
CA PHE A 300 -0.30 11.36 -20.06
C PHE A 300 -0.98 11.68 -18.73
N PHE A 301 -1.62 10.69 -18.10
CA PHE A 301 -2.30 10.85 -16.82
C PHE A 301 -1.77 9.90 -15.76
N TYR A 302 -1.89 10.29 -14.49
CA TYR A 302 -1.60 9.42 -13.36
C TYR A 302 -2.84 8.63 -12.96
N LYS A 303 -2.68 7.36 -12.57
CA LYS A 303 -3.76 6.58 -11.93
C LYS A 303 -3.79 6.74 -10.42
N VAL A 304 -2.71 7.22 -9.80
CA VAL A 304 -2.57 7.37 -8.33
C VAL A 304 -2.95 8.75 -7.81
N VAL A 305 -3.09 9.73 -8.70
CA VAL A 305 -3.47 11.11 -8.37
C VAL A 305 -4.17 11.71 -9.59
N GLU A 306 -5.12 12.61 -9.39
CA GLU A 306 -5.77 13.33 -10.48
C GLU A 306 -4.84 14.43 -11.03
N ALA A 307 -3.92 14.03 -11.91
CA ALA A 307 -2.97 14.92 -12.57
C ALA A 307 -2.68 14.41 -14.00
N LYS A 308 -2.27 15.34 -14.88
CA LYS A 308 -1.79 15.03 -16.23
C LYS A 308 -0.46 15.72 -16.53
N LEU A 309 0.31 15.14 -17.43
CA LEU A 309 1.49 15.72 -18.05
C LEU A 309 1.23 15.88 -19.55
N THR A 310 1.44 17.06 -20.11
CA THR A 310 1.43 17.27 -21.56
C THR A 310 2.82 17.65 -22.03
N PHE A 311 3.39 16.88 -22.96
CA PHE A 311 4.69 17.17 -23.55
C PHE A 311 4.55 18.13 -24.74
N GLU A 312 5.50 19.05 -24.83
CA GLU A 312 5.56 20.10 -25.86
C GLU A 312 6.83 19.91 -26.69
N SER A 313 6.68 19.99 -28.01
CA SER A 313 7.79 19.99 -28.96
C SER A 313 7.94 21.35 -29.63
N ASP A 314 9.17 21.69 -30.02
CA ASP A 314 9.45 22.84 -30.87
C ASP A 314 9.07 22.58 -32.35
N ALA A 315 9.35 23.55 -33.22
CA ALA A 315 9.04 23.49 -34.65
C ALA A 315 9.77 22.35 -35.39
N ASP A 316 10.90 21.87 -34.85
CA ASP A 316 11.68 20.75 -35.40
C ASP A 316 11.23 19.40 -34.83
N GLY A 317 10.17 19.39 -34.01
CA GLY A 317 9.62 18.18 -33.38
C GLY A 317 10.40 17.71 -32.14
N LYS A 318 11.41 18.47 -31.68
CA LYS A 318 12.16 18.12 -30.48
C LYS A 318 11.37 18.50 -29.24
N VAL A 319 11.24 17.57 -28.30
CA VAL A 319 10.56 17.82 -27.01
C VAL A 319 11.36 18.84 -26.21
N VAL A 320 10.72 19.96 -25.87
CA VAL A 320 11.35 21.09 -25.16
C VAL A 320 10.77 21.34 -23.78
N ALA A 321 9.57 20.85 -23.48
CA ALA A 321 8.95 21.02 -22.17
C ALA A 321 7.91 19.96 -21.86
N LEU A 322 7.47 19.94 -20.61
CA LEU A 322 6.23 19.31 -20.19
C LEU A 322 5.43 20.28 -19.33
N THR A 323 4.11 20.15 -19.34
CA THR A 323 3.20 20.93 -18.49
C THR A 323 2.46 19.99 -17.54
N LEU A 324 2.56 20.25 -16.23
CA LEU A 324 1.80 19.56 -15.18
C LEU A 324 0.43 20.23 -15.03
N HIS A 325 -0.63 19.46 -15.26
CA HIS A 325 -2.01 19.84 -15.02
C HIS A 325 -2.48 19.19 -13.70
N GLN A 326 -2.63 19.98 -12.64
CA GLN A 326 -3.05 19.46 -11.34
C GLN A 326 -3.78 20.52 -10.52
N HIS A 327 -4.87 20.14 -9.83
CA HIS A 327 -5.67 21.06 -9.00
C HIS A 327 -6.15 22.31 -9.77
N GLY A 328 -6.47 22.16 -11.06
CA GLY A 328 -6.88 23.26 -11.93
C GLY A 328 -5.77 24.27 -12.25
N ARG A 329 -4.50 23.92 -12.00
CA ARG A 329 -3.33 24.73 -12.36
C ARG A 329 -2.50 24.04 -13.42
N ASP A 330 -1.94 24.84 -14.30
CA ASP A 330 -0.98 24.43 -15.31
C ASP A 330 0.39 24.99 -14.95
N GLN A 331 1.38 24.11 -14.81
CA GLN A 331 2.74 24.49 -14.47
C GLN A 331 3.71 23.88 -15.48
N ARG A 332 4.33 24.74 -16.29
CA ARG A 332 5.24 24.34 -17.34
C ARG A 332 6.65 24.13 -16.80
N ALA A 333 7.30 23.05 -17.22
CA ALA A 333 8.65 22.64 -16.86
C ALA A 333 9.51 22.49 -18.11
N GLU A 334 10.61 23.25 -18.18
CA GLU A 334 11.52 23.26 -19.34
C GLU A 334 12.41 22.03 -19.33
N LYS A 335 12.59 21.39 -20.49
CA LYS A 335 13.54 20.28 -20.62
C LYS A 335 14.96 20.82 -20.54
N ILE A 336 15.69 20.38 -19.52
CA ILE A 336 17.06 20.81 -19.25
C ILE A 336 18.10 19.75 -19.60
N ARG A 337 17.71 18.47 -19.64
CA ARG A 337 18.60 17.34 -19.93
C ARG A 337 17.89 16.22 -20.67
#